data_AF-A0A7G2TF34-F1
#
_entry.id   AF-A0A7G2TF34-F1
#
_cell.length_a   1.000
_cell.length_b   1.000
_cell.length_c   1.000
_cell.angle_alpha   90.00
_cell.angle_beta   90.00
_cell.angle_gamma   90.00
#
_symmetry.space_group_name_H-M   'P 1'
#
loop_
_entity.id
_entity.type
_entity.pdbx_description
1 polymer ?
#
loop_
_entity_poly.entity_id
_entity_poly.type
_entity_poly.pdbx_seq_one_letter_code
_entity_poly.pdbx_strand_id
1 'polypeptide(L)'
;MLVTCFVAGLVYGFAGFGSALVFMPVGAIFLPVQTSIAAFSLCSLASVFTVLPRAVTEVNRRNTVLMVGAALPAVAVGLWVLKQADMTWLRWAVVSVAAVTLAALVTGWRYRAVPGPGMRMAVAGATGFVGGATGLLGPVLILFQLAGQDTVARSRATILVFLTLTTVLLLPLMALQGLLTEAAIPLGLLMLLPYGLGTKVGQALFRPAREEGYRVVAYLIIATAIVLGLPVWD
;
A
#
# COMPACT_ATOMS: atom_id res chain seq x y z
N MET A 1 -14.06 -13.57 1.80
CA MET A 1 -12.59 -13.75 1.85
C MET A 1 -11.98 -13.89 0.46
N LEU A 2 -12.15 -15.00 -0.27
CA LEU A 2 -11.50 -15.19 -1.58
C LEU A 2 -11.94 -14.19 -2.66
N VAL A 3 -13.25 -13.92 -2.78
CA VAL A 3 -13.78 -12.90 -3.71
C VAL A 3 -13.23 -11.52 -3.37
N THR A 4 -13.27 -11.13 -2.10
CA THR A 4 -12.70 -9.87 -1.63
C THR A 4 -11.21 -9.78 -1.94
N CYS A 5 -10.46 -10.87 -1.78
CA CYS A 5 -9.05 -10.96 -2.11
C CYS A 5 -8.81 -10.76 -3.61
N PHE A 6 -9.62 -11.37 -4.46
CA PHE A 6 -9.58 -11.15 -5.91
C PHE A 6 -9.85 -9.69 -6.27
N VAL A 7 -10.89 -9.08 -5.69
CA VAL A 7 -11.21 -7.65 -5.91
C VAL A 7 -10.08 -6.75 -5.41
N ALA A 8 -9.52 -7.05 -4.23
CA ALA A 8 -8.36 -6.34 -3.70
C ALA A 8 -7.16 -6.44 -4.66
N GLY A 9 -6.87 -7.64 -5.16
CA GLY A 9 -5.85 -7.87 -6.19
C GLY A 9 -6.13 -7.09 -7.46
N LEU A 10 -7.37 -7.04 -7.94
CA LEU A 10 -7.79 -6.27 -9.11
C LEU A 10 -7.53 -4.77 -8.92
N VAL A 11 -7.94 -4.22 -7.78
CA VAL A 11 -7.70 -2.81 -7.44
C VAL A 11 -6.19 -2.52 -7.38
N TYR A 12 -5.39 -3.38 -6.75
CA TYR A 12 -3.93 -3.22 -6.71
C TYR A 12 -3.28 -3.37 -8.09
N GLY A 13 -3.74 -4.32 -8.90
CA GLY A 13 -3.27 -4.50 -10.26
C GLY A 13 -3.55 -3.27 -11.12
N PHE A 14 -4.71 -2.64 -10.96
CA PHE A 14 -5.08 -1.44 -11.72
C PHE A 14 -4.38 -0.18 -11.19
N ALA A 15 -4.64 0.14 -9.91
CA ALA A 15 -4.26 1.39 -9.27
C ALA A 15 -2.84 1.36 -8.67
N GLY A 16 -2.29 0.18 -8.39
CA GLY A 16 -1.00 0.02 -7.71
C GLY A 16 -1.07 0.11 -6.19
N PHE A 17 -2.23 0.39 -5.59
CA PHE A 17 -2.43 0.52 -4.15
C PHE A 17 -3.90 0.23 -3.79
N GLY A 18 -4.25 0.29 -2.50
CA GLY A 18 -5.64 0.24 -2.05
C GLY A 18 -6.25 -1.16 -1.91
N SER A 19 -5.51 -2.22 -2.22
CA SER A 19 -5.94 -3.59 -1.94
C SER A 19 -6.23 -3.83 -0.46
N ALA A 20 -5.38 -3.30 0.43
CA ALA A 20 -5.59 -3.42 1.87
C ALA A 20 -6.87 -2.69 2.33
N LEU A 21 -7.26 -1.59 1.67
CA LEU A 21 -8.50 -0.87 2.00
C LEU A 21 -9.75 -1.68 1.64
N VAL A 22 -9.67 -2.47 0.57
CA VAL A 22 -10.75 -3.38 0.17
C VAL A 22 -10.78 -4.60 1.08
N PHE A 23 -9.60 -5.15 1.41
CA PHE A 23 -9.51 -6.41 2.12
C PHE A 23 -9.73 -6.27 3.63
N MET A 24 -9.13 -5.27 4.29
CA MET A 24 -9.09 -5.18 5.76
C MET A 24 -10.48 -5.07 6.43
N PRO A 25 -11.44 -4.26 5.92
CA PRO A 25 -12.77 -4.19 6.54
C PRO A 25 -13.49 -5.53 6.54
N VAL A 26 -13.37 -6.31 5.45
CA VAL A 26 -13.95 -7.64 5.37
C VAL A 26 -13.13 -8.64 6.19
N GLY A 27 -11.81 -8.52 6.17
CA GLY A 27 -10.89 -9.36 6.94
C GLY A 27 -11.19 -9.33 8.43
N ALA A 28 -11.31 -8.12 8.97
CA ALA A 28 -11.54 -7.85 10.38
C ALA A 28 -12.90 -8.36 10.91
N ILE A 29 -13.88 -8.62 10.04
CA ILE A 29 -15.17 -9.23 10.44
C ILE A 29 -14.99 -10.69 10.84
N PHE A 30 -14.10 -11.41 10.16
CA PHE A 30 -13.96 -12.87 10.31
C PHE A 30 -12.73 -13.27 11.12
N LEU A 31 -11.72 -12.41 11.22
CA LEU A 31 -10.43 -12.73 11.82
C LEU A 31 -9.92 -11.55 12.66
N PRO A 32 -9.12 -11.82 13.71
CA PRO A 32 -8.37 -10.78 14.39
C PRO A 32 -7.57 -9.94 13.39
N VAL A 33 -7.46 -8.64 13.66
CA VAL A 33 -6.81 -7.69 12.74
C VAL A 33 -5.37 -8.11 12.43
N GLN A 34 -4.62 -8.60 13.43
CA GLN A 34 -3.26 -9.06 13.20
C GLN A 34 -3.19 -10.26 12.23
N THR A 35 -4.09 -11.24 12.38
CA THR A 35 -4.20 -12.41 11.50
C THR A 35 -4.60 -11.99 10.09
N SER A 36 -5.51 -11.03 9.95
CA SER A 36 -5.92 -10.47 8.66
C SER A 36 -4.77 -9.78 7.93
N ILE A 37 -3.99 -8.96 8.65
CA ILE A 37 -2.79 -8.30 8.10
C ILE A 37 -1.78 -9.34 7.66
N ALA A 38 -1.48 -10.35 8.50
CA ALA A 38 -0.51 -11.38 8.16
C ALA A 38 -0.91 -12.23 6.94
N ALA A 39 -2.17 -12.69 6.90
CA ALA A 39 -2.68 -13.48 5.78
C ALA A 39 -2.69 -12.66 4.47
N PHE A 40 -3.06 -11.39 4.55
CA PHE A 40 -3.06 -10.48 3.41
C PHE A 40 -1.64 -10.17 2.90
N SER A 41 -0.70 -9.89 3.81
CA SER A 41 0.71 -9.70 3.46
C SER A 41 1.29 -10.93 2.75
N LEU A 42 0.94 -12.13 3.19
CA LEU A 42 1.31 -13.38 2.52
C LEU A 42 0.71 -13.49 1.11
N CYS A 43 -0.61 -13.29 0.95
CA CYS A 43 -1.23 -13.42 -0.37
C CYS A 43 -0.70 -12.37 -1.35
N SER A 44 -0.33 -11.19 -0.83
CA SER A 44 0.23 -10.12 -1.63
C SER A 44 1.60 -10.44 -2.25
N LEU A 45 2.30 -11.49 -1.79
CA LEU A 45 3.52 -12.01 -2.43
C LEU A 45 3.31 -12.39 -3.89
N ALA A 46 2.08 -12.72 -4.30
CA ALA A 46 1.79 -12.97 -5.71
C ALA A 46 2.17 -11.77 -6.59
N SER A 47 2.14 -10.53 -6.04
CA SER A 47 2.56 -9.31 -6.75
C SER A 47 4.01 -9.33 -7.24
N VAL A 48 4.89 -10.06 -6.56
CA VAL A 48 6.30 -10.27 -6.97
C VAL A 48 6.38 -10.93 -8.34
N PHE A 49 5.45 -11.84 -8.65
CA PHE A 49 5.44 -12.56 -9.91
C PHE A 49 4.54 -11.89 -10.96
N THR A 50 3.53 -11.13 -10.54
CA THR A 50 2.57 -10.54 -11.47
C THR A 50 2.98 -9.15 -11.96
N VAL A 51 3.28 -8.22 -11.04
CA VAL A 51 3.45 -6.80 -11.37
C VAL A 51 4.91 -6.36 -11.35
N LEU A 52 5.73 -6.93 -10.46
CA LEU A 52 7.13 -6.52 -10.27
C LEU A 52 7.97 -6.61 -11.55
N PRO A 53 7.93 -7.70 -12.36
CA PRO A 53 8.85 -7.86 -13.49
C PRO A 53 8.73 -6.77 -14.55
N ARG A 54 7.51 -6.26 -14.77
CA ARG A 54 7.25 -5.15 -15.70
C ARG A 54 7.52 -3.79 -15.04
N ALA A 55 7.20 -3.63 -13.76
CA ALA A 55 7.37 -2.36 -13.07
C ALA A 55 8.85 -2.01 -12.83
N VAL A 56 9.73 -2.99 -12.60
CA VAL A 56 11.17 -2.76 -12.35
C VAL A 56 11.94 -2.24 -13.57
N THR A 57 11.42 -2.42 -14.79
CA THR A 57 12.03 -1.89 -16.01
C THR A 57 11.66 -0.44 -16.26
N GLU A 58 10.54 0.04 -15.71
CA GLU A 58 10.04 1.41 -15.90
C GLU A 58 10.49 2.38 -14.78
N VAL A 59 10.96 1.84 -13.65
CA VAL A 59 11.26 2.62 -12.45
C VAL A 59 12.68 3.21 -12.45
N ASN A 60 12.86 4.34 -11.78
CA ASN A 60 14.19 4.82 -11.40
C ASN A 60 14.72 3.97 -10.23
N ARG A 61 15.62 3.03 -10.54
CA ARG A 61 16.18 2.07 -9.57
C ARG A 61 16.86 2.74 -8.38
N ARG A 62 17.66 3.79 -8.62
CA ARG A 62 18.41 4.49 -7.57
C ARG A 62 17.48 5.11 -6.53
N ASN A 63 16.45 5.81 -7.00
CA ASN A 63 15.47 6.44 -6.10
C ASN A 63 14.65 5.40 -5.35
N THR A 64 14.29 4.30 -6.02
CA THR A 64 13.47 3.24 -5.41
C THR A 64 14.22 2.50 -4.30
N VAL A 65 15.49 2.16 -4.52
CA VAL A 65 16.33 1.53 -3.49
C VAL A 65 16.50 2.44 -2.28
N LEU A 66 16.72 3.74 -2.49
CA LEU A 66 16.77 4.73 -1.41
C LEU A 66 15.47 4.77 -0.61
N MET A 67 14.33 4.75 -1.29
CA MET A 67 13.01 4.77 -0.65
C MET A 67 12.76 3.49 0.15
N VAL A 68 12.99 2.31 -0.44
CA VAL A 68 12.82 1.02 0.25
C VAL A 68 13.77 0.92 1.46
N GLY A 69 15.02 1.37 1.31
CA GLY A 69 15.99 1.39 2.40
C GLY A 69 15.58 2.30 3.56
N ALA A 70 14.96 3.45 3.29
CA ALA A 70 14.43 4.35 4.32
C ALA A 70 13.13 3.82 4.95
N ALA A 71 12.29 3.11 4.19
CA ALA A 71 11.03 2.56 4.66
C ALA A 71 11.23 1.37 5.61
N LEU A 72 12.24 0.53 5.37
CA LEU A 72 12.47 -0.70 6.13
C LEU A 72 12.59 -0.51 7.65
N PRO A 73 13.47 0.37 8.18
CA PRO A 73 13.53 0.59 9.62
C PRO A 73 12.23 1.19 10.16
N ALA A 74 11.58 2.05 9.38
CA ALA A 74 10.31 2.66 9.77
C ALA A 74 9.16 1.63 9.87
N VAL A 75 9.12 0.63 8.97
CA VAL A 75 8.20 -0.50 9.04
C VAL A 75 8.40 -1.29 10.33
N ALA A 76 9.64 -1.60 10.70
CA ALA A 76 9.93 -2.34 11.91
C ALA A 76 9.43 -1.59 13.17
N VAL A 77 9.66 -0.27 13.21
CA VAL A 77 9.14 0.61 14.27
C VAL A 77 7.61 0.64 14.25
N GLY A 78 6.99 0.75 13.07
CA GLY A 78 5.53 0.73 12.92
C GLY A 78 4.90 -0.57 13.43
N LEU A 79 5.47 -1.72 13.10
CA LEU A 79 5.03 -3.03 13.60
C LEU A 79 5.17 -3.15 15.12
N TRP A 80 6.25 -2.59 15.69
CA TRP A 80 6.44 -2.54 17.14
C TRP A 80 5.39 -1.66 17.83
N VAL A 81 5.01 -0.54 17.22
CA VAL A 81 3.91 0.33 17.67
C VAL A 81 2.57 -0.39 17.57
N LEU A 82 2.31 -1.13 16.49
CA LEU A 82 1.08 -1.92 16.32
C LEU A 82 0.84 -2.92 17.47
N LYS A 83 1.90 -3.41 18.12
CA LYS A 83 1.77 -4.31 19.28
C LYS A 83 1.42 -3.64 20.60
N GLN A 84 1.70 -2.35 20.76
CA GLN A 84 1.66 -1.67 22.06
C GLN A 84 0.71 -0.47 22.10
N ALA A 85 0.42 0.15 20.97
CA ALA A 85 -0.36 1.37 20.92
C ALA A 85 -1.86 1.09 20.84
N ASP A 86 -2.65 1.96 21.47
CA ASP A 86 -4.09 2.05 21.23
C ASP A 86 -4.37 2.35 19.75
N MET A 87 -5.07 1.42 19.10
CA MET A 87 -5.39 1.43 17.66
C MET A 87 -6.04 2.75 17.21
N THR A 88 -6.77 3.42 18.10
CA THR A 88 -7.51 4.68 17.86
C THR A 88 -6.59 5.84 17.49
N TRP A 89 -5.49 6.06 18.22
CA TRP A 89 -4.58 7.17 17.95
C TRP A 89 -3.83 6.99 16.64
N LEU A 90 -3.48 5.75 16.33
CA LEU A 90 -2.81 5.41 15.09
C LEU A 90 -3.74 5.60 13.88
N ARG A 91 -5.02 5.20 14.00
CA ARG A 91 -6.05 5.47 12.97
C ARG A 91 -6.17 6.97 12.70
N TRP A 92 -6.25 7.81 13.74
CA TRP A 92 -6.29 9.27 13.59
C TRP A 92 -5.07 9.84 12.88
N ALA A 93 -3.86 9.37 13.21
CA ALA A 93 -2.63 9.83 12.56
C ALA A 93 -2.61 9.49 11.06
N VAL A 94 -3.05 8.30 10.67
CA VAL A 94 -3.10 7.88 9.26
C VAL A 94 -4.18 8.62 8.49
N VAL A 95 -5.36 8.77 9.06
CA VAL A 95 -6.47 9.51 8.44
C VAL A 95 -6.11 10.98 8.25
N SER A 96 -5.48 11.61 9.24
CA SER A 96 -5.07 13.02 9.14
C SER A 96 -4.00 13.24 8.07
N VAL A 97 -2.95 12.41 8.02
CA VAL A 97 -1.93 12.50 6.95
C VAL A 97 -2.54 12.26 5.57
N ALA A 98 -3.40 11.25 5.44
CA ALA A 98 -4.08 10.96 4.17
C ALA A 98 -5.02 12.11 3.75
N ALA A 99 -5.78 12.68 4.68
CA ALA A 99 -6.70 13.78 4.43
C ALA A 99 -5.97 15.08 4.05
N VAL A 100 -4.92 15.46 4.77
CA VAL A 100 -4.09 16.64 4.44
C VAL A 100 -3.49 16.49 3.06
N THR A 101 -2.95 15.32 2.75
CA THR A 101 -2.28 15.10 1.46
C THR A 101 -3.29 14.97 0.31
N LEU A 102 -4.50 14.43 0.55
CA LEU A 102 -5.59 14.43 -0.43
C LEU A 102 -6.09 15.86 -0.70
N ALA A 103 -6.29 16.67 0.35
CA ALA A 103 -6.70 18.07 0.22
C ALA A 103 -5.68 18.89 -0.59
N ALA A 104 -4.39 18.70 -0.33
CA ALA A 104 -3.30 19.25 -1.13
C ALA A 104 -3.39 18.85 -2.62
N LEU A 105 -3.75 17.59 -2.90
CA LEU A 105 -3.86 17.10 -4.27
C LEU A 105 -5.09 17.64 -5.01
N VAL A 106 -6.24 17.71 -4.33
CA VAL A 106 -7.51 18.19 -4.89
C VAL A 106 -7.46 19.70 -5.17
N THR A 107 -6.70 20.46 -4.39
CA THR A 107 -6.42 21.89 -4.65
C THR A 107 -5.47 22.12 -5.83
N GLY A 108 -5.00 21.04 -6.49
CA GLY A 108 -4.09 21.12 -7.64
C GLY A 108 -2.67 21.49 -7.25
N TRP A 109 -2.32 21.45 -5.95
CA TRP A 109 -0.98 21.78 -5.49
C TRP A 109 0.01 20.72 -5.97
N ARG A 110 0.76 21.09 -7.01
CA ARG A 110 1.90 20.32 -7.51
C ARG A 110 3.17 20.96 -6.98
N TYR A 111 4.01 20.17 -6.31
CA TYR A 111 5.34 20.65 -5.99
C TYR A 111 6.11 20.84 -7.31
N ARG A 112 6.53 22.09 -7.59
CA ARG A 112 7.28 22.45 -8.80
C ARG A 112 8.72 21.94 -8.78
N ALA A 113 9.28 21.69 -7.60
CA ALA A 113 10.66 21.22 -7.43
C ALA A 113 10.76 19.70 -7.59
N VAL A 114 11.79 19.23 -8.30
CA VAL A 114 12.16 17.81 -8.33
C VAL A 114 12.51 17.38 -6.90
N PRO A 115 11.78 16.44 -6.28
CA PRO A 115 12.01 16.09 -4.90
C PRO A 115 13.39 15.44 -4.74
N GLY A 116 14.22 16.07 -3.91
CA GLY A 116 15.56 15.58 -3.58
C GLY A 116 15.53 14.26 -2.79
N PRO A 117 16.69 13.60 -2.64
CA PRO A 117 16.80 12.31 -1.95
C PRO A 117 16.23 12.31 -0.53
N GLY A 118 16.48 13.37 0.25
CA GLY A 118 16.00 13.49 1.63
C GLY A 118 14.47 13.51 1.74
N MET A 119 13.77 14.25 0.87
CA MET A 119 12.30 14.27 0.85
C MET A 119 11.73 12.89 0.49
N ARG A 120 12.33 12.20 -0.49
CA ARG A 120 11.90 10.84 -0.88
C ARG A 120 12.09 9.85 0.27
N MET A 121 13.20 9.94 1.00
CA MET A 121 13.45 9.11 2.18
C MET A 121 12.46 9.40 3.31
N ALA A 122 12.16 10.68 3.58
CA ALA A 122 11.19 11.07 4.60
C ALA A 122 9.78 10.53 4.29
N VAL A 123 9.33 10.70 3.05
CA VAL A 123 8.02 10.17 2.61
C VAL A 123 8.00 8.64 2.65
N ALA A 124 9.08 7.98 2.20
CA ALA A 124 9.17 6.53 2.23
C ALA A 124 9.20 5.98 3.67
N GLY A 125 9.93 6.63 4.56
CA GLY A 125 9.95 6.34 6.00
C GLY A 125 8.56 6.51 6.62
N ALA A 126 7.88 7.64 6.37
CA ALA A 126 6.52 7.86 6.83
C ALA A 126 5.55 6.79 6.30
N THR A 127 5.66 6.44 5.01
CA THR A 127 4.87 5.38 4.39
C THR A 127 5.13 4.02 5.06
N GLY A 128 6.40 3.70 5.32
CA GLY A 128 6.80 2.46 5.98
C GLY A 128 6.27 2.38 7.41
N PHE A 129 6.42 3.45 8.20
CA PHE A 129 5.88 3.54 9.54
C PHE A 129 4.36 3.36 9.56
N VAL A 130 3.64 4.14 8.74
CA VAL A 130 2.19 4.06 8.61
C VAL A 130 1.74 2.66 8.19
N GLY A 131 2.38 2.08 7.19
CA GLY A 131 2.01 0.77 6.68
C GLY A 131 2.39 -0.39 7.61
N GLY A 132 3.49 -0.29 8.36
CA GLY A 132 3.82 -1.24 9.41
C GLY A 132 2.85 -1.16 10.58
N ALA A 133 2.42 0.05 10.94
CA ALA A 133 1.54 0.28 12.07
C ALA A 133 0.07 -0.07 11.75
N THR A 134 -0.40 0.14 10.51
CA THR A 134 -1.81 -0.05 10.14
C THR A 134 -2.08 -1.17 9.13
N GLY A 135 -1.04 -1.75 8.52
CA GLY A 135 -1.17 -2.65 7.37
C GLY A 135 -1.46 -1.93 6.05
N LEU A 136 -1.56 -0.59 6.03
CA LEU A 136 -1.90 0.23 4.87
C LEU A 136 -0.66 0.91 4.28
N LEU A 137 0.11 0.18 3.45
CA LEU A 137 1.38 0.69 2.89
C LEU A 137 1.22 1.74 1.77
N GLY A 138 0.01 2.01 1.27
CA GLY A 138 -0.21 2.72 0.00
C GLY A 138 -0.41 4.24 0.02
N PRO A 139 -1.24 4.83 0.91
CA PRO A 139 -1.80 6.18 0.70
C PRO A 139 -0.77 7.31 0.67
N VAL A 140 0.20 7.30 1.58
CA VAL A 140 1.20 8.38 1.71
C VAL A 140 2.09 8.44 0.47
N LEU A 141 2.58 7.29 0.02
CA LEU A 141 3.44 7.18 -1.15
C LEU A 141 2.73 7.57 -2.44
N ILE A 142 1.49 7.10 -2.65
CA ILE A 142 0.80 7.42 -3.89
C ILE A 142 0.52 8.91 -3.99
N LEU A 143 0.13 9.56 -2.89
CA LEU A 143 -0.16 10.99 -2.90
C LEU A 143 1.10 11.78 -3.24
N PHE A 144 2.25 11.44 -2.65
CA PHE A 144 3.54 12.02 -3.01
C PHE A 144 3.89 11.81 -4.49
N GLN A 145 3.70 10.59 -4.99
CA GLN A 145 4.08 10.26 -6.36
C GLN A 145 3.12 10.90 -7.39
N LEU A 146 1.83 11.08 -7.06
CA LEU A 146 0.86 11.79 -7.88
C LEU A 146 1.01 13.32 -7.86
N ALA A 147 1.58 13.87 -6.78
CA ALA A 147 1.93 15.28 -6.65
C ALA A 147 3.17 15.66 -7.49
N GLY A 148 4.00 14.66 -7.83
CA GLY A 148 5.22 14.84 -8.61
C GLY A 148 5.00 15.11 -10.10
N GLN A 149 6.12 15.33 -10.80
CA GLN A 149 6.17 15.59 -12.25
C GLN A 149 6.43 14.32 -13.08
N ASP A 150 6.56 13.15 -12.43
CA ASP A 150 6.76 11.88 -13.13
C ASP A 150 5.50 11.50 -13.92
N THR A 151 5.68 10.86 -15.09
CA THR A 151 4.56 10.35 -15.90
C THR A 151 3.74 9.34 -15.10
N VAL A 152 2.45 9.17 -15.42
CA VAL A 152 1.58 8.25 -14.66
C VAL A 152 2.13 6.82 -14.69
N ALA A 153 2.71 6.39 -15.82
CA ALA A 153 3.36 5.09 -15.94
C ALA A 153 4.53 4.93 -14.95
N ARG A 154 5.47 5.88 -14.90
CA ARG A 154 6.64 5.82 -14.00
C ARG A 154 6.22 5.91 -12.53
N SER A 155 5.24 6.77 -12.24
CA SER A 155 4.65 6.92 -10.91
C SER A 155 4.03 5.61 -10.42
N ARG A 156 3.19 4.99 -11.26
CA ARG A 156 2.58 3.68 -10.98
C ARG A 156 3.63 2.59 -10.82
N ALA A 157 4.65 2.55 -11.69
CA ALA A 157 5.75 1.60 -11.57
C ALA A 157 6.51 1.76 -10.25
N THR A 158 6.80 3.00 -9.84
CA THR A 158 7.48 3.30 -8.56
C THR A 158 6.66 2.82 -7.37
N ILE A 159 5.35 3.08 -7.36
CA ILE A 159 4.43 2.62 -6.32
C ILE A 159 4.41 1.09 -6.27
N LEU A 160 4.22 0.43 -7.42
CA LEU A 160 4.18 -1.04 -7.50
C LEU A 160 5.47 -1.68 -6.98
N VAL A 161 6.64 -1.20 -7.43
CA VAL A 161 7.93 -1.75 -6.98
C VAL A 161 8.13 -1.50 -5.49
N PHE A 162 7.90 -0.27 -5.02
CA PHE A 162 8.09 0.08 -3.62
C PHE A 162 7.19 -0.74 -2.70
N LEU A 163 5.89 -0.84 -3.00
CA LEU A 163 4.94 -1.56 -2.15
C LEU A 163 5.19 -3.06 -2.16
N THR A 164 5.52 -3.62 -3.33
CA THR A 164 5.83 -5.04 -3.47
C THR A 164 7.10 -5.39 -2.68
N LEU A 165 8.19 -4.64 -2.86
CA LEU A 165 9.44 -4.89 -2.14
C LEU A 165 9.30 -4.67 -0.64
N THR A 166 8.65 -3.58 -0.22
CA THR A 166 8.41 -3.31 1.21
C THR A 166 7.58 -4.43 1.84
N THR A 167 6.60 -4.99 1.13
CA THR A 167 5.79 -6.10 1.65
C THR A 167 6.57 -7.41 1.77
N VAL A 168 7.43 -7.72 0.79
CA VAL A 168 8.34 -8.87 0.88
C VAL A 168 9.25 -8.76 2.09
N LEU A 169 9.78 -7.56 2.35
CA LEU A 169 10.67 -7.31 3.49
C LEU A 169 9.93 -7.25 4.83
N LEU A 170 8.65 -6.90 4.82
CA LEU A 170 7.79 -6.86 6.00
C LEU A 170 7.48 -8.28 6.54
N LEU A 171 7.39 -9.30 5.69
CA LEU A 171 7.07 -10.67 6.12
C LEU A 171 8.09 -11.29 7.09
N PRO A 172 9.42 -11.23 6.84
CA PRO A 172 10.41 -11.66 7.82
C PRO A 172 10.29 -10.91 9.15
N LEU A 173 10.00 -9.60 9.12
CA LEU A 173 9.81 -8.82 10.34
C LEU A 173 8.56 -9.28 11.11
N MET A 174 7.46 -9.57 10.41
CA MET A 174 6.26 -10.15 11.01
C MET A 174 6.54 -11.54 11.61
N ALA A 175 7.38 -12.36 10.96
CA ALA A 175 7.75 -13.68 11.44
C ALA A 175 8.55 -13.57 12.74
N LEU A 176 9.57 -12.71 12.77
CA LEU A 176 10.41 -12.46 13.96
C LEU A 176 9.59 -11.93 15.13
N GLN A 177 8.54 -11.15 14.85
CA GLN A 177 7.64 -10.64 15.86
C GLN A 177 6.49 -11.61 16.19
N GLY A 178 6.40 -12.79 15.59
CA GLY A 178 5.32 -13.75 15.87
C GLY A 178 3.93 -13.31 15.40
N LEU A 179 3.82 -12.33 14.48
CA LEU A 179 2.54 -11.96 13.86
C LEU A 179 2.08 -12.97 12.79
N LEU A 180 3.00 -13.78 12.26
CA LEU A 180 2.70 -14.89 11.36
C LEU A 180 2.15 -16.08 12.15
N THR A 181 0.86 -15.97 12.50
CA THR A 181 0.11 -17.04 13.18
C THR A 181 -0.07 -18.27 12.29
N GLU A 182 -0.20 -19.45 12.91
CA GLU A 182 -0.45 -20.72 12.20
C GLU A 182 -1.72 -20.68 11.35
N ALA A 183 -2.72 -19.89 11.73
CA ALA A 183 -3.95 -19.68 10.96
C ALA A 183 -3.75 -18.75 9.75
N ALA A 184 -2.85 -17.77 9.83
CA ALA A 184 -2.62 -16.80 8.75
C ALA A 184 -1.89 -17.42 7.55
N ILE A 185 -0.99 -18.38 7.80
CA ILE A 185 -0.17 -19.02 6.77
C ILE A 185 -1.01 -19.76 5.71
N PRO A 186 -1.84 -20.77 6.06
CA PRO A 186 -2.61 -21.51 5.06
C PRO A 186 -3.64 -20.61 4.36
N LEU A 187 -4.22 -19.64 5.07
CA LEU A 187 -5.16 -18.70 4.50
C LEU A 187 -4.49 -17.78 3.46
N GLY A 188 -3.32 -17.22 3.80
CA GLY A 188 -2.54 -16.38 2.90
C GLY A 188 -2.09 -17.12 1.65
N LEU A 189 -1.67 -18.39 1.80
CA LEU A 189 -1.31 -19.26 0.68
C LEU A 189 -2.51 -19.58 -0.22
N LEU A 190 -3.67 -19.89 0.36
CA LEU A 190 -4.90 -20.13 -0.40
C LEU A 190 -5.32 -18.88 -1.19
N MET A 191 -5.15 -17.70 -0.58
CA MET A 191 -5.49 -16.41 -1.18
C MET A 191 -4.48 -15.91 -2.22
N LEU A 192 -3.32 -16.54 -2.33
CA LEU A 192 -2.24 -16.13 -3.24
C LEU A 192 -2.69 -16.22 -4.70
N LEU A 193 -3.44 -17.28 -5.05
CA LEU A 193 -3.99 -17.48 -6.39
C LEU A 193 -5.06 -16.45 -6.78
N PRO A 194 -6.15 -16.23 -6.01
CA PRO A 194 -7.14 -15.21 -6.36
C PRO A 194 -6.54 -13.80 -6.34
N TYR A 195 -5.62 -13.48 -5.42
CA TYR A 195 -4.93 -12.20 -5.42
C TYR A 195 -4.12 -12.02 -6.70
N GLY A 196 -3.30 -13.00 -7.07
CA GLY A 196 -2.47 -12.97 -8.27
C GLY A 196 -3.25 -12.90 -9.58
N LEU A 197 -4.40 -13.59 -9.65
CA LEU A 197 -5.31 -13.47 -10.79
C LEU A 197 -5.92 -12.07 -10.86
N GLY A 198 -6.38 -11.55 -9.72
CA GLY A 198 -6.88 -10.18 -9.61
C GLY A 198 -5.84 -9.17 -10.08
N THR A 199 -4.60 -9.26 -9.60
CA THR A 199 -3.53 -8.32 -9.97
C THR A 199 -3.20 -8.38 -11.45
N LYS A 200 -3.16 -9.56 -12.07
CA LYS A 200 -2.95 -9.69 -13.52
C LYS A 200 -4.10 -9.06 -14.32
N VAL A 201 -5.35 -9.31 -13.92
CA VAL A 201 -6.53 -8.72 -14.58
C VAL A 201 -6.53 -7.20 -14.43
N GLY A 202 -6.33 -6.69 -13.22
CA GLY A 202 -6.24 -5.25 -12.95
C GLY A 202 -5.12 -4.57 -13.74
N GLN A 203 -3.95 -5.22 -13.85
CA GLN A 203 -2.84 -4.72 -14.65
C GLN A 203 -3.15 -4.69 -16.14
N ALA A 204 -3.88 -5.68 -16.66
CA ALA A 204 -4.31 -5.71 -18.06
C ALA A 204 -5.39 -4.65 -18.37
N LEU A 205 -6.22 -4.30 -17.39
CA LEU A 205 -7.22 -3.23 -17.49
C LEU A 205 -6.60 -1.83 -17.47
N PHE A 206 -5.39 -1.69 -16.91
CA PHE A 206 -4.68 -0.40 -16.88
C PHE A 206 -4.29 0.02 -18.30
N ARG A 207 -4.86 1.14 -18.76
CA ARG A 207 -4.55 1.75 -20.06
C ARG A 207 -3.79 3.07 -19.84
N PRO A 208 -2.49 3.15 -20.20
CA PRO A 208 -1.68 4.35 -20.00
C PRO A 208 -2.27 5.60 -20.68
N ALA A 209 -2.98 5.44 -21.79
CA ALA A 209 -3.60 6.52 -22.55
C ALA A 209 -4.75 7.25 -21.83
N ARG A 210 -5.19 6.79 -20.64
CA ARG A 210 -6.27 7.39 -19.85
C ARG A 210 -5.76 7.87 -18.48
N GLU A 211 -4.74 8.74 -18.50
CA GLU A 211 -4.13 9.29 -17.28
C GLU A 211 -5.14 9.96 -16.34
N GLU A 212 -6.10 10.72 -16.88
CA GLU A 212 -7.14 11.39 -16.09
C GLU A 212 -8.04 10.39 -15.35
N GLY A 213 -8.50 9.35 -16.05
CA GLY A 213 -9.34 8.30 -15.46
C GLY A 213 -8.62 7.54 -14.34
N TYR A 214 -7.32 7.29 -14.48
CA TYR A 214 -6.51 6.68 -13.42
C TYR A 214 -6.44 7.57 -12.17
N ARG A 215 -6.21 8.87 -12.34
CA ARG A 215 -6.16 9.82 -11.21
C ARG A 215 -7.49 9.87 -10.46
N VAL A 216 -8.61 9.93 -11.18
CA VAL A 216 -9.95 9.92 -10.57
C VAL A 216 -10.17 8.65 -9.75
N VAL A 217 -9.87 7.47 -10.31
CA VAL A 217 -10.01 6.20 -9.58
C VAL A 217 -9.10 6.17 -8.35
N ALA A 218 -7.85 6.63 -8.47
CA ALA A 218 -6.94 6.73 -7.32
C ALA A 218 -7.50 7.66 -6.24
N TYR A 219 -8.03 8.83 -6.60
CA TYR A 219 -8.63 9.76 -5.64
C TYR A 219 -9.88 9.17 -4.96
N LEU A 220 -10.73 8.46 -5.70
CA LEU A 220 -11.89 7.78 -5.13
C LEU A 220 -11.48 6.69 -4.13
N ILE A 221 -10.46 5.89 -4.45
CA ILE A 221 -9.94 4.86 -3.53
C ILE A 221 -9.40 5.53 -2.26
N ILE A 222 -8.65 6.62 -2.38
CA ILE A 222 -8.08 7.34 -1.22
C ILE A 222 -9.18 8.02 -0.39
N ALA A 223 -10.16 8.66 -1.04
CA ALA A 223 -11.29 9.27 -0.34
C ALA A 223 -12.09 8.22 0.45
N THR A 224 -12.36 7.07 -0.18
CA THR A 224 -13.02 5.94 0.49
C THR A 224 -12.17 5.42 1.66
N ALA A 225 -10.85 5.37 1.50
CA ALA A 225 -9.90 5.00 2.56
C ALA A 225 -10.05 5.88 3.80
N ILE A 226 -10.10 7.20 3.57
CA ILE A 226 -10.19 8.21 4.62
C ILE A 226 -11.52 8.07 5.33
N VAL A 227 -12.63 7.97 4.58
CA VAL A 227 -13.98 7.86 5.15
C VAL A 227 -14.14 6.60 5.99
N LEU A 228 -13.70 5.44 5.49
CA LEU A 228 -13.76 4.17 6.22
C LEU A 228 -12.77 4.10 7.38
N GLY A 229 -11.65 4.84 7.30
CA GLY A 229 -10.63 4.88 8.34
C GLY A 229 -10.97 5.80 9.51
N LEU A 230 -11.95 6.71 9.36
CA LEU A 230 -12.36 7.61 10.44
C LEU A 230 -12.84 6.78 11.64
N PRO A 231 -12.31 7.01 12.85
CA PRO A 231 -12.74 6.29 14.07
C PRO A 231 -14.07 6.81 14.62
N VAL A 232 -14.95 7.32 13.76
CA VAL A 232 -16.33 7.74 14.08
C VAL A 232 -17.34 6.60 13.93
N TRP A 233 -16.88 5.45 13.43
CA TRP A 233 -17.70 4.26 13.19
C TRP A 233 -17.54 3.18 14.28
N ASP A 234 -16.69 3.43 15.30
CA ASP A 234 -16.46 2.54 16.43
C ASP A 234 -17.40 2.87 17.61
#